data_AF-A0A962D6C2-F1
#
_entry.id   AF-A0A962D6C2-F1
#
_cell.length_a   1.000
_cell.length_b   1.000
_cell.length_c   1.000
_cell.angle_alpha   90.00
_cell.angle_beta   90.00
_cell.angle_gamma   90.00
#
_symmetry.space_group_name_H-M   'P 1'
#
loop_
_entity.id
_entity.type
_entity.pdbx_description
1 polymer ?
#
loop_
_entity_poly.entity_id
_entity_poly.type
_entity_poly.pdbx_seq_one_letter_code
_entity_poly.pdbx_strand_id
1 'polypeptide(L)'
;MSELQFDHAEAIAGFLIGVQQRDASAIEAALEAMTASEAVRAFLQLDEDDRTAVLELIDPVVAADLVEEIPTEQAAEIVEQLDEGRAAEIIEEMDAADGADIL
;
A
#
# COMPACT_ATOMS: atom_id res chain seq x y z
N MET A 1 24.28 -10.22 17.91
CA MET A 1 23.75 -10.37 16.55
C MET A 1 23.17 -9.02 16.21
N SER A 2 23.81 -8.29 15.30
CA SER A 2 23.23 -7.05 14.78
C SER A 2 21.99 -7.48 14.01
N GLU A 3 20.81 -7.05 14.46
CA GLU A 3 19.64 -7.02 13.60
C GLU A 3 20.08 -6.29 12.32
N LEU A 4 19.82 -6.90 11.17
CA LEU A 4 19.98 -6.24 9.88
C LEU A 4 19.02 -5.06 9.89
N GLN A 5 19.53 -3.90 10.29
CA GLN A 5 18.88 -2.64 10.01
C GLN A 5 18.88 -2.52 8.49
N PHE A 6 17.82 -3.01 7.85
CA PHE A 6 17.55 -2.69 6.45
C PHE A 6 17.63 -1.16 6.36
N ASP A 7 18.50 -0.68 5.47
CA ASP A 7 18.62 0.75 5.27
C ASP A 7 17.27 1.25 4.75
N HIS A 8 16.58 2.10 5.51
CA HIS A 8 15.27 2.65 5.15
C HIS A 8 15.28 3.25 3.72
N ALA A 9 16.42 3.78 3.29
CA ALA A 9 16.57 4.30 1.92
C ALA A 9 16.57 3.19 0.86
N GLU A 10 17.11 2.00 1.18
CA GLU A 10 17.13 0.83 0.30
C GLU A 10 15.71 0.25 0.13
N ALA A 11 14.92 0.20 1.20
CA ALA A 11 13.52 -0.22 1.13
C ALA A 11 12.71 0.72 0.21
N ILE A 12 12.85 2.04 0.36
CA ILE A 12 12.13 3.01 -0.49
C ILE A 12 12.57 2.89 -1.95
N ALA A 13 13.88 2.74 -2.20
CA ALA A 13 14.36 2.50 -3.56
C ALA A 13 13.81 1.20 -4.15
N GLY A 14 13.77 0.13 -3.35
CA GLY A 14 13.18 -1.16 -3.72
C GLY A 14 11.71 -1.05 -4.08
N PHE A 15 10.92 -0.32 -3.27
CA PHE A 15 9.52 -0.04 -3.54
C PHE A 15 9.33 0.64 -4.89
N LEU A 16 10.03 1.77 -5.13
CA LEU A 16 9.91 2.53 -6.39
C LEU A 16 10.33 1.71 -7.62
N ILE A 17 11.37 0.89 -7.47
CA ILE A 17 11.83 -0.03 -8.53
C ILE A 17 10.78 -1.12 -8.79
N GLY A 18 10.14 -1.65 -7.74
CA GLY A 18 9.03 -2.60 -7.82
C GLY A 18 7.83 -2.01 -8.55
N VAL A 19 7.42 -0.79 -8.20
CA VAL A 19 6.33 -0.05 -8.88
C VAL A 19 6.61 0.10 -10.36
N GLN A 20 7.81 0.59 -10.73
CA GLN A 20 8.19 0.78 -12.13
C GLN A 20 8.21 -0.52 -12.94
N GLN A 21 8.55 -1.64 -12.31
CA GLN A 21 8.58 -2.96 -12.95
C GLN A 21 7.25 -3.71 -12.87
N ARG A 22 6.25 -3.17 -12.16
CA ARG A 22 4.97 -3.85 -11.87
C ARG A 22 5.21 -5.21 -11.21
N ASP A 23 6.17 -5.28 -10.29
CA ASP A 23 6.56 -6.50 -9.56
C ASP A 23 5.96 -6.48 -8.16
N ALA A 24 4.83 -7.18 -7.99
CA ALA A 24 4.11 -7.26 -6.73
C ALA A 24 4.99 -7.77 -5.58
N SER A 25 5.77 -8.84 -5.80
CA SER A 25 6.62 -9.42 -4.77
C SER A 25 7.73 -8.47 -4.33
N ALA A 26 8.29 -7.68 -5.25
CA ALA A 26 9.27 -6.66 -4.90
C ALA A 26 8.64 -5.49 -4.11
N ILE A 27 7.42 -5.10 -4.47
CA ILE A 27 6.66 -4.06 -3.76
C ILE A 27 6.37 -4.52 -2.33
N GLU A 28 5.79 -5.70 -2.16
CA GLU A 28 5.42 -6.27 -0.85
C GLU A 28 6.65 -6.44 0.05
N ALA A 29 7.74 -7.01 -0.46
CA ALA A 29 8.97 -7.18 0.30
C ALA A 29 9.58 -5.83 0.74
N ALA A 30 9.42 -4.78 -0.06
CA ALA A 30 9.84 -3.44 0.31
C ALA A 30 8.93 -2.82 1.37
N LEU A 31 7.61 -3.00 1.27
CA LEU A 31 6.64 -2.55 2.27
C LEU A 31 6.87 -3.23 3.64
N GLU A 32 7.12 -4.55 3.66
CA GLU A 32 7.45 -5.29 4.89
C GLU A 32 8.71 -4.79 5.60
N ALA A 33 9.64 -4.21 4.85
CA ALA A 33 10.87 -3.64 5.38
C ALA A 33 10.71 -2.19 5.89
N MET A 34 9.55 -1.57 5.70
CA MET A 34 9.23 -0.20 6.13
C MET A 34 8.40 -0.18 7.42
N THR A 35 8.46 0.93 8.12
CA THR A 35 7.39 1.28 9.07
C THR A 35 6.12 1.67 8.30
N ALA A 36 4.94 1.48 8.90
CA ALA A 36 3.66 1.89 8.31
C ALA A 36 3.68 3.34 7.78
N SER A 37 4.19 4.28 8.58
CA SER A 37 4.31 5.69 8.18
C SER A 37 5.26 5.92 6.99
N GLU A 38 6.30 5.11 6.83
CA GLU A 38 7.19 5.18 5.67
C GLU A 38 6.51 4.62 4.42
N ALA A 39 5.84 3.48 4.55
CA ALA A 39 5.07 2.85 3.48
C ALA A 39 3.98 3.80 2.95
N VAL A 40 3.14 4.34 3.83
CA VAL A 40 2.12 5.33 3.47
C VAL A 40 2.74 6.55 2.81
N ARG A 41 3.83 7.08 3.37
CA ARG A 41 4.50 8.26 2.80
C ARG A 41 5.10 7.98 1.42
N ALA A 42 5.65 6.80 1.18
CA ALA A 42 6.19 6.41 -0.12
C ALA A 42 5.06 6.22 -1.14
N PHE A 43 3.99 5.54 -0.73
CA PHE A 43 2.80 5.31 -1.54
C PHE A 43 2.10 6.62 -1.95
N LEU A 44 1.85 7.53 -1.01
CA LEU A 44 1.19 8.81 -1.28
C LEU A 44 2.04 9.79 -2.13
N GLN A 45 3.33 9.52 -2.31
CA GLN A 45 4.20 10.29 -3.21
C GLN A 45 4.14 9.81 -4.67
N LEU A 46 3.56 8.63 -4.93
CA LEU A 46 3.29 8.18 -6.28
C LEU A 46 2.21 9.05 -6.94
N ASP A 47 2.21 9.07 -8.27
CA ASP A 47 1.06 9.61 -9.00
C ASP A 47 -0.15 8.68 -8.89
N GLU A 48 -1.30 9.17 -9.33
CA GLU A 48 -2.57 8.48 -9.22
C GLU A 48 -2.55 7.09 -9.89
N ASP A 49 -2.06 7.03 -11.12
CA ASP A 49 -1.99 5.81 -11.92
C ASP A 49 -1.11 4.75 -11.23
N ASP A 50 0.02 5.16 -10.65
CA ASP A 50 0.91 4.25 -9.92
C ASP A 50 0.35 3.79 -8.57
N ARG A 51 -0.41 4.62 -7.85
CA ARG A 51 -1.10 4.19 -6.63
C ARG A 51 -2.13 3.11 -6.93
N THR A 52 -2.99 3.35 -7.92
CA THR A 52 -3.99 2.40 -8.40
C THR A 52 -3.32 1.09 -8.79
N ALA A 53 -2.26 1.16 -9.62
CA ALA A 53 -1.55 -0.04 -10.05
C ALA A 53 -0.88 -0.80 -8.90
N VAL A 54 -0.35 -0.11 -7.88
CA VAL A 54 0.18 -0.79 -6.68
C VAL A 54 -0.93 -1.57 -5.97
N LEU A 55 -2.07 -0.92 -5.69
CA LEU A 55 -3.18 -1.54 -4.98
C LEU A 55 -3.84 -2.67 -5.79
N GLU A 56 -3.78 -2.65 -7.12
CA GLU A 56 -4.25 -3.74 -7.98
C GLU A 56 -3.29 -4.94 -8.05
N LEU A 57 -1.99 -4.72 -7.80
CA LEU A 57 -0.96 -5.75 -7.98
C LEU A 57 -0.69 -6.59 -6.73
N ILE A 58 -0.65 -5.95 -5.56
CA ILE A 58 -0.24 -6.60 -4.31
C ILE A 58 -1.37 -7.44 -3.71
N ASP A 59 -1.06 -8.29 -2.75
CA ASP A 59 -2.07 -9.04 -2.00
C ASP A 59 -3.09 -8.08 -1.33
N PRO A 60 -4.42 -8.36 -1.42
CA PRO A 60 -5.43 -7.49 -0.83
C PRO A 60 -5.27 -7.28 0.68
N VAL A 61 -4.70 -8.24 1.42
CA VAL A 61 -4.39 -8.05 2.85
C VAL A 61 -3.32 -6.98 3.05
N VAL A 62 -2.26 -7.01 2.24
CA VAL A 62 -1.19 -6.00 2.30
C VAL A 62 -1.70 -4.63 1.86
N ALA A 63 -2.61 -4.59 0.87
CA ALA A 63 -3.28 -3.37 0.46
C ALA A 63 -4.17 -2.80 1.57
N ALA A 64 -4.94 -3.64 2.27
CA ALA A 64 -5.76 -3.24 3.41
C ALA A 64 -4.90 -2.63 4.53
N ASP A 65 -3.84 -3.33 4.96
CA ASP A 65 -2.89 -2.85 5.96
C ASP A 65 -2.30 -1.47 5.58
N LEU A 66 -2.00 -1.25 4.29
CA LEU A 66 -1.49 0.03 3.81
C LEU A 66 -2.55 1.13 3.81
N VAL A 67 -3.79 0.80 3.42
CA VAL A 67 -4.90 1.75 3.30
C VAL A 67 -5.41 2.19 4.67
N GLU A 68 -5.46 1.30 5.66
CA GLU A 68 -5.86 1.61 7.04
C GLU A 68 -4.97 2.67 7.71
N GLU A 69 -3.70 2.72 7.32
CA GLU A 69 -2.74 3.69 7.85
C GLU A 69 -2.89 5.09 7.19
N ILE A 70 -3.74 5.21 6.17
CA ILE A 70 -4.05 6.47 5.47
C ILE A 70 -5.23 7.15 6.15
N PRO A 71 -5.21 8.49 6.33
CA PRO A 71 -6.38 9.22 6.83
C PRO A 71 -7.63 8.93 6.00
N THR A 72 -8.73 8.57 6.66
CA THR A 72 -9.98 8.06 6.07
C THR A 72 -10.44 8.80 4.81
N GLU A 73 -10.46 10.14 4.82
CA GLU A 73 -10.89 10.93 3.67
C GLU A 73 -10.03 10.67 2.42
N GLN A 74 -8.71 10.52 2.58
CA GLN A 74 -7.79 10.19 1.49
C GLN A 74 -7.87 8.71 1.10
N ALA A 75 -8.08 7.81 2.06
CA ALA A 75 -8.27 6.40 1.82
C ALA A 75 -9.51 6.17 0.92
N ALA A 76 -10.63 6.82 1.24
CA ALA A 76 -11.84 6.77 0.45
C ALA A 76 -11.62 7.30 -0.98
N GLU A 77 -10.97 8.45 -1.15
CA GLU A 77 -10.64 9.00 -2.48
C GLU A 77 -9.79 8.04 -3.32
N ILE A 78 -8.85 7.32 -2.71
CA ILE A 78 -7.98 6.35 -3.40
C ILE A 78 -8.76 5.08 -3.75
N VAL A 79 -9.56 4.55 -2.83
CA VAL A 79 -10.36 3.34 -3.05
C VAL A 79 -11.44 3.56 -4.11
N GLU A 80 -12.03 4.76 -4.19
CA GLU A 80 -13.00 5.14 -5.23
C GLU A 80 -12.44 5.09 -6.66
N GLN A 81 -11.11 5.13 -6.82
CA GLN A 81 -10.45 5.07 -8.12
C GLN A 81 -10.20 3.65 -8.62
N LEU A 82 -10.33 2.65 -7.74
CA LEU A 82 -10.14 1.25 -8.06
C LEU A 82 -11.36 0.67 -8.79
N ASP A 83 -11.14 -0.40 -9.54
CA ASP A 83 -12.25 -1.24 -10.01
C ASP A 83 -13.07 -1.75 -8.81
N GLU A 84 -14.40 -1.76 -8.95
CA GLU A 84 -15.35 -2.10 -7.85
C GLU A 84 -15.01 -3.43 -7.15
N GLY A 85 -14.61 -4.44 -7.92
CA GLY A 85 -14.23 -5.75 -7.38
C GLY A 85 -12.96 -5.68 -6.52
N ARG A 86 -11.99 -4.85 -6.94
CA ARG A 86 -10.74 -4.70 -6.21
C ARG A 86 -10.93 -3.87 -4.93
N ALA A 87 -11.72 -2.80 -5.01
CA ALA A 87 -12.12 -2.03 -3.84
C ALA A 87 -12.81 -2.93 -2.79
N ALA A 88 -13.73 -3.79 -3.23
CA ALA A 88 -14.42 -4.72 -2.35
C ALA A 88 -13.45 -5.72 -1.69
N GLU A 89 -12.52 -6.33 -2.45
CA GLU A 89 -11.50 -7.22 -1.90
C GLU A 89 -10.67 -6.55 -0.79
N ILE A 90 -10.23 -5.30 -1.01
CA ILE A 90 -9.43 -4.58 0.00
C ILE A 90 -10.28 -4.24 1.23
N ILE A 91 -11.50 -3.72 1.04
CA ILE A 91 -12.40 -3.37 2.15
C ILE A 91 -12.78 -4.63 2.97
N GLU A 92 -12.90 -5.79 2.35
CA GLU A 92 -13.21 -7.06 3.04
C GLU A 92 -12.08 -7.55 3.93
N GLU A 93 -10.83 -7.25 3.59
CA GLU A 93 -9.65 -7.60 4.40
C GLU A 93 -9.34 -6.57 5.50
N MET A 94 -9.95 -5.38 5.44
CA MET A 94 -9.81 -4.36 6.47
C MET A 94 -10.52 -4.72 7.78
N ASP A 95 -10.05 -4.13 8.88
CA ASP A 95 -10.79 -4.07 10.13
C ASP A 95 -12.16 -3.42 9.90
N ALA A 96 -13.20 -4.04 10.47
CA ALA A 96 -14.59 -3.69 10.16
C ALA A 96 -14.97 -2.23 10.50
N ALA A 97 -14.22 -1.57 11.40
CA ALA A 97 -14.43 -0.16 11.71
C ALA A 97 -13.88 0.73 10.58
N ASP A 98 -12.64 0.49 10.16
CA ASP A 98 -11.96 1.27 9.14
C ASP A 98 -12.61 1.08 7.76
N GLY A 99 -12.97 -0.17 7.41
CA GLY A 99 -13.72 -0.46 6.18
C GLY A 99 -15.11 0.18 6.16
N ALA A 100 -15.78 0.31 7.31
CA ALA A 100 -17.08 0.98 7.40
C ALA A 100 -17.00 2.50 7.25
N ASP A 101 -15.87 3.11 7.64
CA ASP A 101 -15.64 4.55 7.50
C ASP A 101 -15.31 4.97 6.04
N ILE A 102 -14.96 4.00 5.18
CA ILE A 102 -14.70 4.22 3.74
C ILE A 102 -15.98 4.14 2.88
N LEU A 103 -17.01 3.41 3.31
CA LEU A 103 -18.27 3.17 2.57
C LEU A 103 -19.32 4.29 2.71
#